data_AF-A0A1F5YKV7-F1
#
_entry.id   AF-A0A1F5YKV7-F1
#
_cell.length_a   1.000
_cell.length_b   1.000
_cell.length_c   1.000
_cell.angle_alpha   90.00
_cell.angle_beta   90.00
_cell.angle_gamma   90.00
#
_symmetry.space_group_name_H-M   'P 1'
#
loop_
_entity.id
_entity.type
_entity.pdbx_description
1 polymer ?
#
loop_
_entity_poly.entity_id
_entity_poly.type
_entity_poly.pdbx_seq_one_letter_code
_entity_poly.pdbx_strand_id
1 'polypeptide(L)'
;MKLFHNNVMNYQRVTVSLPKYIYEDLVNLLGKGKISSFVAEATEDKILKKKLESKDPIKAFLDHRKNLAKIPDSNILSAIHKGRM
;
A
#
# COMPACT_ATOMS: atom_id res chain seq x y z
N MET A 1 20.84 34.37 12.16
CA MET A 1 20.78 33.51 10.96
C MET A 1 19.56 32.62 11.08
N LYS A 2 18.53 32.81 10.24
CA LYS A 2 17.35 31.93 10.21
C LYS A 2 17.71 30.70 9.40
N LEU A 3 17.83 29.55 10.05
CA LEU A 3 17.96 28.24 9.42
C LEU A 3 16.60 27.87 8.84
N PHE A 4 16.38 28.23 7.57
CA PHE A 4 15.29 27.67 6.79
C PHE A 4 15.60 26.19 6.58
N HIS A 5 14.92 25.33 7.33
CA HIS A 5 14.87 23.91 7.01
C HIS A 5 14.11 23.80 5.68
N ASN A 6 14.85 23.65 4.58
CA ASN A 6 14.30 23.19 3.32
C ASN A 6 13.81 21.76 3.54
N ASN A 7 12.56 21.59 3.99
CA ASN A 7 11.80 20.37 3.76
C ASN A 7 11.66 20.24 2.24
N VAL A 8 12.61 19.55 1.61
CA VAL A 8 12.55 19.20 0.19
C VAL A 8 11.27 18.40 0.00
N MET A 9 10.27 19.00 -0.65
CA MET A 9 9.01 18.32 -0.96
C MET A 9 9.32 17.10 -1.83
N ASN A 10 9.21 15.90 -1.26
CA ASN A 10 9.52 14.62 -1.92
C ASN A 10 8.36 14.15 -2.83
N TYR A 11 7.79 15.05 -3.61
CA TYR A 11 6.65 14.77 -4.48
C TYR A 11 6.86 15.43 -5.83
N GLN A 12 6.70 14.67 -6.90
CA GLN A 12 6.68 15.20 -8.26
C GLN A 12 5.24 15.36 -8.72
N ARG A 13 4.87 16.57 -9.16
CA ARG A 13 3.52 16.82 -9.69
C ARG A 13 3.42 16.27 -11.11
N VAL A 14 2.40 15.46 -11.35
CA VAL A 14 2.07 14.90 -12.67
C VAL A 14 0.67 15.37 -13.06
N THR A 15 0.53 15.85 -14.29
CA THR A 15 -0.76 16.18 -14.88
C THR A 15 -1.19 15.02 -15.78
N VAL A 16 -2.41 14.53 -15.58
CA VAL A 16 -2.96 13.40 -16.34
C VAL A 16 -4.31 13.76 -16.92
N SER A 17 -4.61 13.21 -18.10
CA SER A 17 -5.93 13.31 -18.72
C SER A 17 -6.71 12.04 -18.44
N LEU A 18 -7.95 12.18 -17.95
CA LEU A 18 -8.86 11.07 -17.72
C LEU A 18 -9.98 11.10 -18.78
N PRO A 19 -10.52 9.93 -19.18
CA PRO A 19 -11.76 9.88 -19.93
C PRO A 19 -12.87 10.62 -19.18
N LYS A 20 -13.70 11.37 -19.93
CA LYS A 20 -14.73 12.24 -19.36
C LYS A 20 -15.67 11.50 -18.39
N TYR A 21 -16.17 10.34 -18.80
CA TYR A 21 -17.09 9.53 -18.00
C TYR A 21 -16.47 9.09 -16.67
N ILE A 22 -15.19 8.69 -16.66
CA ILE A 22 -14.47 8.34 -15.42
C ILE A 22 -14.34 9.56 -14.50
N TYR A 23 -14.00 10.72 -15.05
CA TYR A 23 -13.87 11.92 -14.24
C TYR A 23 -15.22 12.32 -13.62
N GLU A 24 -16.31 12.23 -14.39
CA GLU A 24 -17.67 12.52 -13.89
C GLU A 24 -18.08 11.54 -12.78
N ASP A 25 -17.79 10.24 -12.94
CA ASP A 25 -18.03 9.24 -11.91
C ASP A 25 -17.24 9.53 -10.63
N LEU A 26 -15.96 9.89 -10.76
CA LEU A 26 -15.11 10.25 -9.62
C LEU A 26 -15.60 11.52 -8.91
N VAL A 27 -16.06 12.52 -9.67
CA VAL A 27 -16.67 13.73 -9.11
C VAL A 27 -17.94 13.37 -8.33
N ASN A 28 -18.79 12.49 -8.87
CA ASN A 28 -20.05 12.09 -8.25
C ASN A 28 -19.82 11.27 -6.96
N LEU A 29 -18.80 10.40 -6.95
CA LEU A 29 -18.52 9.52 -5.80
C LEU A 29 -17.73 10.20 -4.68
N LEU A 30 -16.74 11.03 -5.02
CA LEU A 30 -15.76 11.54 -4.06
C LEU A 30 -15.85 13.06 -3.83
N GLY A 31 -16.51 13.78 -4.74
CA GLY A 31 -16.47 15.23 -4.81
C GLY A 31 -15.17 15.77 -5.44
N LYS A 32 -15.22 16.99 -5.97
CA LYS A 32 -14.12 17.60 -6.77
C LYS A 32 -12.77 17.68 -6.04
N GLY A 33 -12.75 17.80 -4.70
CA GLY A 33 -11.54 18.02 -3.91
C GLY A 33 -10.67 16.79 -3.64
N LYS A 34 -11.19 15.58 -3.86
CA LYS A 34 -10.52 14.32 -3.46
C LYS A 34 -9.98 13.50 -4.63
N ILE A 35 -10.12 14.00 -5.86
CA ILE A 35 -9.77 13.24 -7.07
C ILE A 35 -8.25 13.07 -7.18
N SER A 36 -7.47 14.11 -6.88
CA SER A 36 -6.01 14.05 -6.96
C SER A 36 -5.39 13.07 -5.96
N SER A 37 -5.89 13.05 -4.72
CA SER A 37 -5.44 12.08 -3.70
C SER A 37 -5.82 10.66 -4.09
N PHE A 38 -7.04 10.45 -4.57
CA PHE A 38 -7.50 9.13 -5.02
C PHE A 38 -6.65 8.58 -6.17
N VAL A 39 -6.35 9.41 -7.18
CA VAL A 39 -5.50 9.00 -8.31
C VAL A 39 -4.07 8.69 -7.85
N ALA A 40 -3.54 9.46 -6.89
CA ALA A 40 -2.22 9.21 -6.31
C ALA A 40 -2.18 7.87 -5.57
N GLU A 41 -3.14 7.61 -4.69
CA GLU A 41 -3.28 6.35 -3.94
C GLU A 41 -3.43 5.15 -4.88
N ALA A 42 -4.34 5.26 -5.87
CA ALA A 42 -4.54 4.20 -6.86
C ALA A 42 -3.26 3.89 -7.67
N THR A 43 -2.44 4.91 -7.92
CA THR A 43 -1.15 4.75 -8.61
C THR A 43 -0.14 4.04 -7.71
N GLU A 44 -0.05 4.43 -6.44
CA GLU A 44 0.83 3.79 -5.46
C GLU A 44 0.47 2.31 -5.28
N ASP A 45 -0.81 2.01 -5.06
CA ASP A 45 -1.31 0.63 -4.94
C ASP A 45 -0.96 -0.23 -6.15
N LYS A 46 -1.11 0.34 -7.36
CA LYS A 46 -0.78 -0.38 -8.59
C LYS A 46 0.72 -0.64 -8.71
N ILE A 47 1.56 0.32 -8.32
CA ILE A 47 3.01 0.15 -8.30
C ILE A 47 3.42 -0.89 -7.25
N LEU A 48 2.85 -0.83 -6.05
CA LEU A 48 3.11 -1.80 -4.99
C LEU A 48 2.74 -3.21 -5.43
N LYS A 49 1.54 -3.39 -6.00
CA LYS A 49 1.14 -4.68 -6.58
C LYS A 49 2.13 -5.17 -7.62
N LYS A 50 2.54 -4.31 -8.55
CA LYS A 50 3.52 -4.66 -9.60
C LYS A 50 4.92 -4.96 -9.05
N LYS A 51 5.33 -4.32 -7.96
CA LYS A 51 6.60 -4.62 -7.27
C LYS A 51 6.52 -5.93 -6.48
N LEU A 52 5.35 -6.23 -5.92
CA LEU A 52 5.06 -7.43 -5.13
C LEU A 52 4.68 -8.65 -5.98
N GLU A 53 4.40 -8.47 -7.28
CA GLU A 53 4.33 -9.54 -8.27
C GLU A 53 5.68 -10.27 -8.31
N SER A 54 5.84 -11.23 -7.40
CA SER A 54 7.02 -12.09 -7.37
C SER A 54 7.08 -12.84 -8.69
N LYS A 55 8.25 -12.79 -9.35
CA LYS A 55 8.53 -13.64 -10.53
C LYS A 55 8.30 -15.12 -10.25
N ASP A 56 8.41 -15.53 -8.97
CA ASP A 56 8.08 -16.85 -8.48
C ASP A 56 7.44 -16.75 -7.07
N PRO A 57 6.11 -16.83 -6.95
CA PRO A 57 5.41 -16.71 -5.67
C PRO A 57 5.76 -17.84 -4.69
N ILE A 58 6.12 -19.03 -5.18
CA ILE A 58 6.52 -20.17 -4.35
C ILE A 58 7.87 -19.88 -3.71
N LYS A 59 8.83 -19.37 -4.48
CA LYS A 59 10.14 -19.00 -3.96
C LYS A 59 10.06 -17.86 -2.94
N ALA A 60 9.25 -16.83 -3.21
CA ALA A 60 9.02 -15.75 -2.26
C ALA A 60 8.41 -16.24 -0.93
N PHE A 61 7.46 -17.17 -0.99
CA PHE A 61 6.90 -17.80 0.21
C PHE A 61 7.95 -18.58 1.01
N LEU A 62 8.75 -19.41 0.33
CA LEU A 62 9.82 -20.20 0.98
C LEU A 62 10.92 -19.32 1.58
N ASP A 63 11.27 -18.22 0.92
CA ASP A 63 12.26 -17.27 1.43
C ASP A 63 11.71 -16.46 2.61
N HIS A 64 10.44 -16.06 2.57
CA HIS A 64 9.81 -15.40 3.71
C HIS A 64 9.70 -16.31 4.93
N ARG A 65 9.40 -17.60 4.73
CA ARG A 65 9.38 -18.60 5.81
C ARG A 65 10.70 -18.67 6.59
N LYS A 66 11.84 -18.45 5.93
CA LYS A 66 13.16 -18.45 6.59
C LYS A 66 13.34 -17.26 7.54
N ASN A 67 12.65 -16.15 7.27
CA ASN A 67 12.75 -14.91 8.04
C ASN A 67 11.76 -14.85 9.21
N LEU A 68 10.77 -15.76 9.25
CA LEU A 68 9.81 -15.85 10.33
C LEU A 68 10.44 -16.57 11.54
N ALA A 69 10.17 -16.05 12.74
CA ALA A 69 10.56 -16.70 13.97
C ALA A 69 9.85 -18.07 14.06
N LYS A 70 10.61 -19.13 14.36
CA LYS A 70 10.03 -20.45 14.60
C LYS A 70 9.33 -20.43 15.94
N ILE A 71 8.00 -20.36 15.92
CA ILE A 71 7.16 -20.41 17.12
C ILE A 71 6.93 -21.88 17.48
N PRO A 72 7.17 -22.30 18.74
CA PRO A 72 6.89 -23.66 19.18
C PRO A 72 5.39 -23.92 19.28
N ASP A 73 4.97 -25.16 19.02
CA ASP A 73 3.56 -25.57 18.97
C ASP A 73 2.79 -25.25 20.27
N SER A 74 3.47 -25.27 21.42
CA SER A 74 2.90 -24.89 22.72
C SER A 74 2.40 -23.44 22.76
N ASN A 75 3.09 -22.51 22.09
CA ASN A 75 2.69 -21.11 22.02
C ASN A 75 1.50 -20.91 21.07
N ILE A 76 1.42 -21.74 20.02
CA ILE A 76 0.28 -21.73 19.09
C ILE A 76 -0.97 -22.26 19.80
N LEU A 77 -0.85 -23.38 20.50
CA LEU A 77 -1.95 -24.02 21.24
C LEU A 77 -2.47 -23.12 22.37
N SER A 78 -1.59 -22.45 23.10
CA SER A 78 -2.00 -21.50 24.15
C SER A 78 -2.72 -20.28 23.59
N ALA A 79 -2.28 -19.74 22.43
CA ALA A 79 -2.99 -18.65 21.76
C ALA A 79 -4.39 -19.06 21.25
N ILE A 80 -4.53 -20.27 20.69
CA ILE A 80 -5.82 -20.83 20.28
C ILE A 80 -6.76 -21.00 21.47
N HIS A 81 -6.25 -21.50 22.61
CA HIS A 81 -7.03 -21.60 23.84
C HIS A 81 -7.48 -20.23 24.36
N LYS A 82 -6.63 -19.21 24.25
CA LYS A 82 -6.93 -17.84 24.70
C LYS A 82 -8.03 -17.15 23.89
N GLY A 83 -8.11 -17.43 22.58
CA GLY A 83 -9.15 -16.88 21.70
C GLY A 83 -10.47 -17.65 21.70
N ARG A 84 -10.55 -18.78 22.42
CA ARG A 84 -11.77 -19.59 22.61
C ARG A 84 -12.49 -19.32 23.94
N MET A 85 -11.90 -18.52 24.83
CA MET A 85 -12.59 -17.94 25.99
C MET A 85 -13.17 -16.59 25.63
#